data_AF-A0A7C3G7Q1-F1
#
_entry.id   AF-A0A7C3G7Q1-F1
#
_cell.length_a   1.000
_cell.length_b   1.000
_cell.length_c   1.000
_cell.angle_alpha   90.00
_cell.angle_beta   90.00
_cell.angle_gamma   90.00
#
_symmetry.space_group_name_H-M   'P 1'
#
loop_
_entity.id
_entity.type
_entity.pdbx_description
1 polymer ?
#
loop_
_entity_poly.entity_id
_entity_poly.type
_entity_poly.pdbx_seq_one_letter_code
_entity_poly.pdbx_strand_id
1 'polypeptide(L)'
;MNWINFIVALIGWSGIVAIQTVLMKIACFFEENSGKQTYHRLYYLVILCTGVGAGRYLWRLLMPASSPCLDFLGDPLANLLFSIAGLGLLLLGTALYKKMMGDAE
;
A
#
# COMPACT_ATOMS: atom_id res chain seq x y z
N MET A 1 -20.65 -14.54 -10.70
CA MET A 1 -19.38 -13.76 -10.63
C MET A 1 -19.71 -12.32 -10.97
N ASN A 2 -19.67 -11.41 -9.99
CA ASN A 2 -20.03 -10.01 -10.19
C ASN A 2 -18.84 -9.25 -10.80
N TRP A 3 -18.75 -9.26 -12.13
CA TRP A 3 -17.68 -8.61 -12.90
C TRP A 3 -17.45 -7.14 -12.54
N ILE A 4 -18.52 -6.42 -12.20
CA ILE A 4 -18.45 -5.01 -11.78
C ILE A 4 -17.64 -4.85 -10.49
N ASN A 5 -17.85 -5.72 -9.49
CA ASN A 5 -17.14 -5.65 -8.21
C ASN A 5 -15.63 -5.91 -8.38
N PHE A 6 -15.28 -6.80 -9.32
CA PHE A 6 -13.89 -7.10 -9.63
C PHE A 6 -13.19 -5.91 -10.29
N ILE A 7 -13.84 -5.26 -11.26
CA ILE A 7 -13.31 -4.07 -11.94
C ILE A 7 -13.13 -2.91 -10.95
N VAL A 8 -14.13 -2.67 -10.10
CA VAL A 8 -14.06 -1.61 -9.06
C VAL A 8 -12.92 -1.89 -8.08
N ALA A 9 -12.75 -3.13 -7.63
CA ALA A 9 -11.63 -3.50 -6.77
C ALA A 9 -10.28 -3.28 -7.46
N LEU A 10 -10.15 -3.67 -8.73
CA LEU A 10 -8.92 -3.50 -9.49
C LEU A 10 -8.56 -2.03 -9.68
N ILE A 11 -9.53 -1.17 -10.01
CA ILE A 11 -9.32 0.28 -10.13
C ILE A 11 -8.94 0.89 -8.76
N GLY A 12 -9.65 0.53 -7.69
CA GLY A 12 -9.36 1.03 -6.34
C GLY A 12 -7.96 0.67 -5.87
N TRP A 13 -7.59 -0.61 -5.96
CA TRP A 13 -6.27 -1.09 -5.51
C TRP A 13 -5.12 -0.57 -6.37
N SER A 14 -5.31 -0.47 -7.70
CA SER A 14 -4.29 0.13 -8.58
C SER A 14 -4.06 1.61 -8.30
N GLY A 15 -5.12 2.37 -7.97
CA GLY A 15 -5.00 3.77 -7.54
C GLY A 15 -4.16 3.93 -6.26
N ILE A 16 -4.40 3.07 -5.26
CA ILE A 16 -3.62 3.08 -4.01
C ILE A 16 -2.13 2.79 -4.28
N VAL A 17 -1.84 1.77 -5.08
CA VAL A 17 -0.46 1.41 -5.45
C VAL A 17 0.22 2.54 -6.23
N ALA A 18 -0.51 3.21 -7.12
CA ALA A 18 0.01 4.36 -7.87
C ALA A 18 0.42 5.50 -6.94
N ILE A 19 -0.42 5.85 -5.95
CA ILE A 19 -0.10 6.89 -4.96
C ILE A 19 1.14 6.51 -4.15
N GLN A 20 1.24 5.27 -3.67
CA GLN A 20 2.42 4.79 -2.94
C GLN A 20 3.70 4.85 -3.78
N THR A 21 3.60 4.55 -5.08
CA THR A 21 4.72 4.63 -6.02
C THR A 21 5.17 6.08 -6.24
N VAL A 22 4.23 7.03 -6.32
CA VAL A 22 4.55 8.45 -6.41
C VAL A 22 5.28 8.91 -5.14
N LEU A 23 4.81 8.55 -3.95
CA LEU A 23 5.50 8.86 -2.69
C LEU A 23 6.92 8.28 -2.63
N MET A 24 7.10 7.04 -3.09
CA MET A 24 8.43 6.43 -3.21
C MET A 24 9.33 7.22 -4.16
N LYS A 25 8.81 7.67 -5.30
CA LYS A 25 9.58 8.48 -6.26
C LYS A 25 9.98 9.83 -5.67
N ILE A 26 9.10 10.47 -4.90
CA ILE A 26 9.41 11.70 -4.17
C ILE A 26 10.54 11.44 -3.15
N ALA A 27 10.45 10.36 -2.38
CA ALA A 27 11.50 9.98 -1.42
C ALA A 27 12.85 9.69 -2.09
N CYS A 28 12.83 9.01 -3.24
CA CYS A 28 14.02 8.73 -4.04
C CYS A 28 14.67 10.03 -4.56
N PHE A 29 13.85 10.91 -5.14
CA PHE A 29 14.30 12.22 -5.63
C PHE A 29 14.88 13.08 -4.49
N PHE A 30 14.26 13.05 -3.32
CA PHE A 30 14.77 13.78 -2.16
C PHE A 30 16.10 13.22 -1.65
N GLU A 31 16.28 11.90 -1.64
CA GLU A 31 17.54 11.25 -1.27
C GLU A 31 18.68 11.62 -2.22
N GLU A 32 18.41 11.59 -3.53
CA GLU A 32 19.38 11.97 -4.56
C GLU A 32 19.80 13.44 -4.48
N ASN A 33 18.86 14.36 -4.20
CA ASN A 33 19.15 15.80 -4.19
C ASN A 33 19.63 16.35 -2.84
N SER A 34 19.17 15.79 -1.72
CA SER A 34 19.51 16.30 -0.38
C SER A 34 20.65 15.54 0.29
N GLY A 35 21.08 14.40 -0.27
CA GLY A 35 22.13 13.54 0.31
C GLY A 35 21.75 12.92 1.66
N LYS A 36 20.51 13.12 2.13
CA LYS A 36 19.98 12.55 3.38
C LYS A 36 19.32 11.21 3.05
N GLN A 37 19.71 10.18 3.77
CA GLN A 37 19.19 8.82 3.58
C GLN A 37 17.68 8.78 3.89
N THR A 38 16.83 8.50 2.91
CA THR A 38 15.36 8.61 3.05
C THR A 38 14.70 7.24 3.23
N TYR A 39 15.51 6.16 3.28
CA TYR A 39 15.05 4.78 3.41
C TYR A 39 14.00 4.41 2.36
N HIS A 40 14.16 4.89 1.12
CA HIS A 40 13.25 4.60 -0.01
C HIS A 40 12.99 3.09 -0.21
N ARG A 41 13.93 2.22 0.19
CA ARG A 41 13.76 0.76 0.20
C ARG A 41 12.57 0.27 1.04
N LEU A 42 12.22 0.97 2.13
CA LEU A 42 11.07 0.62 2.96
C LEU A 42 9.73 0.89 2.26
N TYR A 43 9.67 1.84 1.33
CA TYR A 43 8.49 2.03 0.49
C TYR A 43 8.22 0.82 -0.41
N TYR A 44 9.25 0.11 -0.88
CA TYR A 44 9.05 -1.14 -1.63
C TYR A 44 8.36 -2.20 -0.79
N LEU A 45 8.71 -2.34 0.50
CA LEU A 45 8.02 -3.27 1.41
C LEU A 45 6.55 -2.89 1.60
N VAL A 46 6.25 -1.59 1.73
CA VAL A 46 4.87 -1.08 1.84
C VAL A 46 4.06 -1.37 0.56
N ILE A 47 4.66 -1.12 -0.60
CA ILE A 47 4.03 -1.41 -1.91
C ILE A 47 3.82 -2.92 -2.10
N LEU A 48 4.80 -3.74 -1.73
CA LEU A 48 4.65 -5.21 -1.78
C LEU A 48 3.54 -5.70 -0.84
N CYS A 49 3.46 -5.19 0.39
CA CYS A 49 2.40 -5.57 1.32
C CYS A 49 1.01 -5.20 0.77
N THR A 50 0.88 -4.00 0.19
CA THR A 50 -0.37 -3.55 -0.47
C THR A 50 -0.72 -4.42 -1.67
N GLY A 51 0.26 -4.72 -2.53
CA GLY A 51 0.07 -5.57 -3.71
C GLY A 51 -0.33 -7.00 -3.36
N VAL A 52 0.32 -7.61 -2.36
CA VAL A 52 -0.01 -8.97 -1.89
C VAL A 52 -1.40 -9.00 -1.23
N GLY A 53 -1.73 -8.02 -0.40
CA GLY A 53 -3.07 -7.89 0.20
C GLY A 53 -4.16 -7.73 -0.87
N ALA A 54 -3.93 -6.86 -1.86
CA ALA A 54 -4.87 -6.62 -2.96
C ALA A 54 -5.03 -7.85 -3.86
N GLY A 55 -3.93 -8.51 -4.23
CA GLY A 55 -3.95 -9.75 -5.01
C GLY A 55 -4.72 -10.87 -4.31
N ARG A 56 -4.54 -11.00 -2.99
CA ARG A 56 -5.28 -11.98 -2.18
C ARG A 56 -6.78 -11.65 -2.12
N TYR A 57 -7.14 -10.37 -2.01
CA TYR A 57 -8.52 -9.91 -2.06
C TYR A 57 -9.17 -10.19 -3.42
N LEU A 58 -8.47 -9.90 -4.52
CA LEU A 58 -8.92 -10.19 -5.89
C LEU A 58 -9.07 -11.70 -6.14
N TRP A 59 -8.14 -12.52 -5.65
CA TRP A 59 -8.22 -13.97 -5.74
C TRP A 59 -9.46 -14.53 -5.04
N ARG A 60 -9.78 -14.00 -3.85
CA ARG A 60 -10.98 -14.40 -3.11
C ARG A 60 -12.28 -14.00 -3.80
N LEU A 61 -12.30 -12.86 -4.49
CA LEU A 61 -13.43 -12.43 -5.32
C LEU A 61 -13.67 -13.34 -6.55
N LEU A 62 -12.62 -14.03 -7.02
CA LEU A 62 -12.68 -14.97 -8.15
C LEU A 62 -13.07 -16.39 -7.73
N MET A 63 -12.89 -16.77 -6.46
CA MET A 63 -13.25 -18.10 -5.97
C MET A 63 -14.78 -18.22 -5.81
N PRO A 64 -15.41 -19.29 -6.36
CA PRO A 64 -16.83 -19.56 -6.15
C PRO A 64 -17.08 -19.82 -4.67
N ALA A 65 -17.95 -19.02 -4.08
CA ALA A 65 -18.17 -18.94 -2.64
C ALA A 65 -18.59 -20.27 -2.01
N SER A 66 -17.81 -20.76 -1.05
CA SER A 66 -18.32 -21.66 0.01
C SER A 66 -18.91 -20.87 1.18
N SER A 67 -19.05 -19.54 1.10
CA SER A 67 -19.69 -18.73 2.14
C SER A 67 -20.40 -17.50 1.56
N PRO A 68 -21.71 -17.32 1.82
CA PRO A 68 -22.56 -16.32 1.18
C PRO A 68 -22.41 -14.88 1.70
N CYS A 69 -21.43 -14.62 2.58
CA CYS A 69 -21.27 -13.30 3.20
C CYS A 69 -19.95 -12.67 2.76
N LEU A 70 -20.01 -11.41 2.30
CA LEU A 70 -18.87 -10.53 2.06
C LEU A 70 -18.18 -10.29 3.40
N ASP A 71 -17.30 -11.21 3.76
CA ASP A 71 -16.66 -11.20 5.05
C ASP A 71 -15.46 -10.25 4.96
N PHE A 72 -15.68 -8.97 5.25
CA PHE A 72 -14.60 -7.99 5.47
C PHE A 72 -13.68 -8.42 6.63
N LEU A 73 -14.15 -9.34 7.50
CA LEU A 73 -13.38 -10.08 8.52
C LEU A 73 -12.68 -11.33 7.97
N GLY A 74 -13.05 -11.79 6.78
CA GLY A 74 -12.75 -13.13 6.32
C GLY A 74 -11.29 -13.37 5.94
N ASP A 75 -10.51 -12.32 5.66
CA ASP A 75 -9.09 -12.43 5.34
C ASP A 75 -8.21 -11.65 6.31
N PRO A 76 -7.99 -12.18 7.54
CA PRO A 76 -7.19 -11.51 8.54
C PRO A 76 -5.76 -11.24 8.05
N LEU A 77 -5.24 -12.06 7.13
CA LEU A 77 -3.91 -11.85 6.55
C LEU A 77 -3.88 -10.65 5.60
N ALA A 78 -4.87 -10.52 4.70
CA ALA A 78 -4.94 -9.35 3.83
C ALA A 78 -5.13 -8.05 4.62
N ASN A 79 -6.00 -8.08 5.64
CA ASN A 79 -6.22 -6.95 6.53
C ASN A 79 -4.94 -6.56 7.29
N LEU A 80 -4.21 -7.55 7.83
CA LEU A 80 -2.94 -7.32 8.50
C LEU A 80 -1.91 -6.70 7.55
N LEU A 81 -1.79 -7.21 6.32
CA LEU A 81 -0.89 -6.67 5.30
C LEU A 81 -1.23 -5.22 4.96
N PHE A 82 -2.52 -4.88 4.82
CA PHE A 82 -2.95 -3.51 4.61
C PHE A 82 -2.69 -2.61 5.81
N SER A 83 -2.89 -3.10 7.04
CA SER A 83 -2.57 -2.34 8.25
C SER A 83 -1.07 -2.06 8.36
N ILE A 84 -0.22 -3.05 8.10
CA ILE A 84 1.25 -2.89 8.09
C ILE A 84 1.65 -1.90 6.99
N ALA A 85 1.08 -2.03 5.79
CA ALA A 85 1.36 -1.10 4.69
C ALA A 85 0.93 0.34 5.04
N GLY A 86 -0.26 0.53 5.61
CA GLY A 86 -0.77 1.84 6.01
C GLY A 86 0.08 2.48 7.11
N LEU A 87 0.43 1.73 8.16
CA LEU A 87 1.32 2.21 9.23
C LEU A 87 2.72 2.53 8.70
N GLY A 88 3.27 1.66 7.84
CA GLY A 88 4.56 1.90 7.19
C GLY A 88 4.54 3.18 6.34
N LEU A 89 3.47 3.39 5.57
CA LEU A 89 3.31 4.60 4.75
C LEU A 89 3.22 5.86 5.61
N LEU A 90 2.47 5.82 6.72
CA LEU A 90 2.36 6.94 7.65
C LEU A 90 3.71 7.27 8.29
N LEU A 91 4.41 6.27 8.84
CA LEU A 91 5.71 6.48 9.47
C LEU A 91 6.75 7.02 8.48
N LEU A 92 6.84 6.43 7.28
CA LEU A 92 7.75 6.89 6.23
C LEU A 92 7.38 8.28 5.72
N GLY A 93 6.09 8.54 5.53
CA GLY A 93 5.58 9.86 5.11
C GLY A 93 5.89 10.94 6.14
N THR A 94 5.70 10.66 7.43
CA THR A 94 6.07 11.59 8.52
C THR A 94 7.58 11.79 8.58
N ALA A 95 8.39 10.74 8.43
CA ALA A 95 9.85 10.85 8.43
C ALA A 95 10.36 11.67 7.23
N LEU A 96 9.78 11.46 6.04
CA LEU A 96 10.05 12.25 4.84
C LEU A 96 9.66 13.72 5.05
N TYR A 97 8.46 13.96 5.58
CA TYR A 97 7.96 15.31 5.85
C TYR A 97 8.84 16.07 6.84
N LYS A 98 9.23 15.44 7.96
CA LYS A 98 10.17 16.03 8.92
C LYS A 98 11.50 16.42 8.27
N LYS A 99 12.05 15.53 7.44
CA LYS A 99 13.30 15.80 6.69
C LYS A 99 13.17 16.95 5.70
N MET A 100 12.01 17.09 5.05
CA MET A 100 11.73 18.19 4.12
C MET A 100 11.54 19.54 4.84
N MET A 101 10.87 19.55 5.99
CA MET A 101 10.63 20.76 6.79
C MET A 101 11.88 21.25 7.52
N GLY A 102 12.99 20.49 7.48
CA GLY A 102 14.22 20.89 8.14
C GLY A 102 14.15 20.77 9.66
N ASP A 103 13.18 20.03 10.20
CA ASP A 103 13.19 19.59 11.60
C ASP A 103 14.35 18.61 11.75
N ALA A 104 15.51 19.21 11.99
CA ALA A 104 16.76 18.58 12.32
C ALA A 104 16.62 17.88 13.68
N GLU A 105 16.93 16.59 13.68
CA GLU A 105 17.80 16.06 14.73
C GLU A 105 19.23 16.10 14.19
#